data_AF-A0AA39GZ44-F1
#
_entry.id   AF-A0AA39GZ44-F1
#
_cell.length_a   1.000
_cell.length_b   1.000
_cell.length_c   1.000
_cell.angle_alpha   90.00
_cell.angle_beta   90.00
_cell.angle_gamma   90.00
#
_symmetry.space_group_name_H-M   'P 1'
#
loop_
_entity.id
_entity.type
_entity.pdbx_description
1 polymer ?
#
loop_
_entity_poly.entity_id
_entity_poly.type
_entity_poly.pdbx_seq_one_letter_code
_entity_poly.pdbx_strand_id
1 'polypeptide(L)'
;MNRWSLVFVSLLLISVCQAEGEHAPLKENKWPKGDYCILKGSNACPPEFEERSLVRLSVQQVFTTEEKRRDGEQAIQLGSFGASKLTSDLYDNLYSLELATCCRV
;
A
#
# COMPACT_ATOMS: atom_id res chain seq x y z
N MET A 1 -35.19 -9.18 -40.23
CA MET A 1 -34.30 -10.21 -39.66
C MET A 1 -32.89 -9.67 -39.53
N ASN A 2 -32.30 -9.45 -38.35
CA ASN A 2 -32.77 -8.72 -37.17
C ASN A 2 -31.52 -8.02 -36.63
N ARG A 3 -31.48 -6.69 -36.71
CA ARG A 3 -30.34 -5.83 -36.32
C ARG A 3 -30.30 -5.57 -34.79
N TRP A 4 -30.83 -6.52 -34.01
CA TRP A 4 -31.21 -6.37 -32.60
C TRP A 4 -30.57 -7.43 -31.66
N SER A 5 -29.63 -8.25 -32.15
CA SER A 5 -28.98 -9.27 -31.29
C SER A 5 -27.66 -8.83 -30.64
N LEU A 6 -27.11 -7.66 -30.98
CA LEU A 6 -25.82 -7.20 -30.44
C LEU A 6 -25.93 -6.21 -29.27
N VAL A 7 -27.13 -5.74 -28.93
CA VAL A 7 -27.31 -4.78 -27.82
C VAL A 7 -27.36 -5.47 -26.45
N PHE A 8 -27.64 -6.78 -26.40
CA PHE A 8 -27.91 -7.48 -25.13
C PHE A 8 -26.71 -8.09 -24.42
N VAL A 9 -25.53 -8.20 -25.06
CA VAL A 9 -24.34 -8.81 -24.42
C VAL A 9 -23.39 -7.77 -23.81
N SER A 10 -23.61 -6.47 -24.08
CA SER A 10 -22.74 -5.40 -23.55
C SER A 10 -23.12 -4.90 -22.15
N LEU A 11 -24.12 -5.49 -21.49
CA LEU A 11 -24.72 -4.97 -20.26
C LEU A 11 -24.38 -5.76 -18.98
N LEU A 12 -23.54 -6.80 -19.04
CA LEU A 12 -23.22 -7.66 -17.89
C LEU A 12 -21.76 -7.63 -17.41
N LEU A 13 -20.88 -6.82 -18.00
CA LEU A 13 -19.46 -6.77 -17.61
C LEU A 13 -18.92 -5.37 -17.27
N ILE A 14 -19.79 -4.40 -16.98
CA ILE A 14 -19.40 -3.15 -16.32
C ILE A 14 -19.94 -3.19 -14.88
N SER A 15 -19.50 -4.20 -14.14
CA SER A 15 -19.47 -4.17 -12.67
C SER A 15 -18.00 -4.11 -12.25
N VAL A 16 -17.29 -3.11 -12.78
CA VAL A 16 -15.95 -2.75 -12.36
C VAL A 16 -16.13 -1.57 -11.42
N CYS A 17 -16.04 -1.85 -10.12
CA CYS A 17 -15.83 -0.88 -9.03
C CYS A 17 -16.57 0.46 -9.14
N GLN A 18 -17.91 0.46 -9.11
CA GLN A 18 -18.61 1.59 -8.49
C GLN A 18 -18.52 1.40 -6.97
N ALA A 19 -17.39 1.82 -6.40
CA ALA A 19 -17.47 2.44 -5.09
C ALA A 19 -18.19 3.77 -5.33
N GLU A 20 -19.50 3.82 -5.11
CA GLU A 20 -20.23 5.07 -5.00
C GLU A 20 -19.75 5.78 -3.73
N GLY A 21 -18.57 6.41 -3.82
CA GLY A 21 -18.28 7.55 -2.99
C GLY A 21 -19.13 8.70 -3.53
N GLU A 22 -20.22 9.02 -2.84
CA GLU A 22 -20.86 10.33 -2.98
C GLU A 22 -19.74 11.38 -3.02
N HIS A 23 -19.69 12.16 -4.11
CA HIS A 23 -18.85 13.34 -4.20
C HIS A 23 -19.43 14.39 -3.23
N ALA A 24 -19.18 14.18 -1.94
CA ALA A 24 -19.33 15.21 -0.94
C ALA A 24 -18.35 16.32 -1.30
N PRO A 25 -18.78 17.59 -1.32
CA PRO A 25 -17.84 18.70 -1.48
C PRO A 25 -16.78 18.56 -0.39
N LEU A 26 -15.50 18.65 -0.77
CA LEU A 26 -14.35 18.65 0.15
C LEU A 26 -14.43 19.88 1.07
N LYS A 27 -15.36 19.84 2.01
CA LYS A 27 -15.46 20.68 3.18
C LYS A 27 -15.12 19.76 4.34
N GLU A 28 -14.05 20.13 5.02
CA GLU A 28 -13.44 19.51 6.19
C GLU A 28 -12.25 18.60 5.89
N ASN A 29 -11.15 18.91 6.61
CA ASN A 29 -9.93 18.12 6.76
C ASN A 29 -10.17 16.78 7.48
N LYS A 30 -11.35 16.17 7.30
CA LYS A 30 -11.76 14.95 7.98
C LYS A 30 -11.75 13.80 6.98
N TRP A 31 -11.09 12.72 7.37
CA TRP A 31 -11.06 11.49 6.62
C TRP A 31 -12.49 10.93 6.48
N PRO A 32 -12.88 10.43 5.28
CA PRO A 32 -14.19 9.80 5.08
C PRO A 32 -14.40 8.65 6.06
N LYS A 33 -15.65 8.25 6.31
CA LYS A 33 -15.93 7.12 7.21
C LYS A 33 -15.36 5.82 6.62
N GLY A 34 -14.63 5.06 7.44
CA GLY A 34 -14.03 3.79 7.04
C GLY A 34 -12.82 3.43 7.92
N ASP A 35 -12.39 2.18 7.81
CA ASP A 35 -11.20 1.65 8.48
C ASP A 35 -9.98 1.92 7.61
N TYR A 36 -9.10 2.81 8.10
CA TYR A 36 -7.87 3.18 7.39
C TYR A 36 -6.68 2.98 8.31
N CYS A 37 -5.63 2.39 7.75
CA CYS A 37 -4.32 2.35 8.37
C CYS A 37 -3.32 3.06 7.47
N ILE A 38 -2.55 3.98 8.07
CA ILE A 38 -1.47 4.70 7.41
C ILE A 38 -0.12 4.22 7.94
N LEU A 39 0.91 4.31 7.11
CA LEU A 39 2.28 4.00 7.53
C LEU A 39 2.74 5.02 8.56
N LYS A 40 3.27 4.52 9.68
CA LYS A 40 3.85 5.33 10.74
C LYS A 40 5.24 5.79 10.31
N GLY A 41 5.39 7.09 10.13
CA GLY A 41 6.70 7.72 9.94
C GLY A 41 7.47 7.89 11.24
N SER A 42 8.32 8.91 11.30
CA SER A 42 9.10 9.25 12.51
C SER A 42 8.27 9.86 13.64
N ASN A 43 7.12 10.43 13.30
CA ASN A 43 6.31 11.21 14.24
C ASN A 43 5.21 10.37 14.89
N ALA A 44 4.55 10.94 15.90
CA ALA A 44 3.35 10.35 16.50
C ALA A 44 2.24 10.17 15.45
N CYS A 45 1.34 9.22 15.71
CA CYS A 45 0.16 9.04 14.87
C CYS A 45 -0.71 10.32 14.89
N PRO A 46 -1.34 10.68 13.76
CA PRO A 46 -2.26 11.81 13.71
C PRO A 46 -3.42 11.66 14.72
N PRO A 47 -4.11 12.75 15.07
CA PRO A 47 -5.35 12.68 15.83
C PRO A 47 -6.34 11.72 15.17
N GLU A 48 -7.11 10.97 15.96
CA GLU A 48 -8.02 9.89 15.51
C GLU A 48 -7.34 8.61 15.00
N PHE A 49 -6.01 8.49 15.09
CA PHE A 49 -5.28 7.27 14.76
C PHE A 49 -4.47 6.75 15.95
N GLU A 50 -4.54 5.45 16.18
CA GLU A 50 -3.75 4.73 17.17
C GLU A 50 -2.72 3.82 16.51
N GLU A 51 -1.57 3.69 17.15
CA GLU A 51 -0.56 2.72 16.74
C GLU A 51 -1.04 1.32 17.06
N ARG A 52 -1.21 0.48 16.04
CA ARG A 52 -1.80 -0.86 16.21
C ARG A 52 -0.88 -2.01 15.89
N SER A 53 -0.02 -1.90 14.87
CA SER A 53 0.63 -3.10 14.33
C SER A 53 1.97 -2.84 13.68
N LEU A 54 2.87 -3.79 13.91
CA LEU A 54 4.10 -4.01 13.17
C LEU A 54 3.84 -5.17 12.21
N VAL A 55 3.73 -4.87 10.92
CA VAL A 55 3.61 -5.89 9.86
C VAL A 55 5.02 -6.22 9.39
N ARG A 56 5.43 -7.48 9.53
CA ARG A 56 6.70 -7.95 8.98
C ARG A 56 6.46 -8.72 7.69
N LEU A 57 6.98 -8.20 6.60
CA LEU A 57 6.99 -8.83 5.29
C LEU A 57 8.40 -9.36 5.03
N SER A 58 8.53 -10.67 4.90
CA SER A 58 9.80 -11.31 4.60
C SER A 58 9.75 -11.92 3.20
N VAL A 59 10.64 -11.46 2.32
CA VAL A 59 10.72 -11.91 0.92
C VAL A 59 12.10 -12.45 0.62
N GLN A 60 12.14 -13.65 0.04
CA GLN A 60 13.39 -14.31 -0.32
C GLN A 60 14.07 -13.56 -1.47
N GLN A 61 15.38 -13.45 -1.39
CA GLN A 61 16.20 -12.66 -2.30
C GLN A 61 16.54 -13.46 -3.56
N VAL A 62 16.34 -12.84 -4.72
CA VAL A 62 16.95 -13.28 -6.00
C VAL A 62 18.12 -12.37 -6.40
N PHE A 63 18.28 -11.24 -5.69
CA PHE A 63 19.24 -10.17 -5.96
C PHE A 63 19.88 -9.65 -4.66
N THR A 64 21.16 -9.27 -4.74
CA THR A 64 21.96 -8.84 -3.58
C THR A 64 21.80 -7.34 -3.32
N THR A 65 22.23 -6.86 -2.14
CA THR A 65 22.24 -5.43 -1.78
C THR A 65 23.22 -4.59 -2.62
N GLU A 66 24.09 -5.24 -3.39
CA GLU A 66 25.11 -4.60 -4.22
C GLU A 66 24.62 -4.37 -5.66
N GLU A 67 23.46 -4.91 -6.01
CA GLU A 67 22.91 -4.80 -7.35
C GLU A 67 22.57 -3.34 -7.67
N LYS A 68 22.95 -2.90 -8.88
CA LYS A 68 22.77 -1.51 -9.33
C LYS A 68 21.68 -1.42 -10.37
N ARG A 69 20.87 -0.38 -10.28
CA ARG A 69 19.91 0.01 -11.33
C ARG A 69 20.67 0.55 -12.54
N ARG A 70 19.92 0.75 -13.64
CA ARG A 70 20.45 1.24 -14.92
C ARG A 70 21.12 2.62 -14.82
N ASP A 71 20.76 3.39 -13.81
CA ASP A 71 21.31 4.70 -13.46
C ASP A 71 22.62 4.61 -12.64
N GLY A 72 23.03 3.41 -12.22
CA GLY A 72 24.23 3.18 -11.40
C GLY A 72 24.01 3.28 -9.89
N GLU A 73 22.81 3.65 -9.45
CA GLU A 73 22.42 3.68 -8.04
C GLU A 73 22.09 2.28 -7.52
N GLN A 74 22.19 2.07 -6.20
CA GLN A 74 21.82 0.79 -5.60
C GLN A 74 20.33 0.51 -5.80
N ALA A 75 20.01 -0.71 -6.23
CA ALA A 75 18.63 -1.13 -6.46
C ALA A 75 17.84 -1.24 -5.15
N ILE A 76 18.51 -1.55 -4.04
CA ILE A 76 17.91 -1.70 -2.72
C ILE A 76 18.72 -0.89 -1.72
N GLN A 77 18.01 -0.02 -0.99
CA GLN A 77 18.60 0.75 0.10
C GLN A 77 18.04 0.23 1.42
N LEU A 78 18.91 -0.38 2.23
CA LEU A 78 18.57 -0.78 3.59
C LEU A 78 18.52 0.45 4.49
N GLY A 79 17.68 0.41 5.53
CA GLY A 79 17.56 1.54 6.43
C GLY A 79 16.37 1.47 7.37
N SER A 80 16.18 2.56 8.11
CA SER A 80 15.06 2.76 9.02
C SER A 80 14.39 4.08 8.72
N PHE A 81 13.07 4.11 8.73
CA PHE A 81 12.26 5.31 8.61
C PHE A 81 11.22 5.32 9.73
N GLY A 82 11.48 6.11 10.76
CA GLY A 82 10.67 6.14 11.97
C GLY A 82 10.65 4.78 12.67
N ALA A 83 9.45 4.22 12.86
CA ALA A 83 9.26 2.90 13.43
C ALA A 83 9.31 1.76 12.40
N SER A 84 9.45 2.08 11.11
CA SER A 84 9.56 1.08 10.04
C SER A 84 11.03 0.82 9.68
N LYS A 85 11.37 -0.41 9.31
CA LYS A 85 12.75 -0.83 9.02
C LYS A 85 12.82 -1.84 7.89
N LEU A 86 13.80 -1.68 7.00
CA LEU A 86 14.17 -2.68 6.00
C LEU A 86 15.54 -3.27 6.35
N THR A 87 15.59 -4.59 6.49
CA THR A 87 16.80 -5.36 6.80
C THR A 87 17.01 -6.48 5.79
N SER A 88 18.25 -6.95 5.64
CA SER A 88 18.54 -8.21 4.96
C SER A 88 19.21 -9.19 5.91
N ASP A 89 18.79 -10.43 5.84
CA ASP A 89 19.52 -11.57 6.37
C ASP A 89 20.24 -12.27 5.21
N LEU A 90 21.57 -12.27 5.23
CA LEU A 90 22.39 -12.89 4.19
C LEU A 90 22.49 -14.40 4.33
N TYR A 91 22.28 -14.95 5.53
CA TYR A 91 22.33 -16.40 5.74
C TYR A 91 21.11 -17.08 5.11
N ASP A 92 19.94 -16.48 5.34
CA ASP A 92 18.67 -16.95 4.78
C ASP A 92 18.32 -16.34 3.41
N ASN A 93 19.18 -15.45 2.89
CA ASN A 93 18.93 -14.63 1.70
C ASN A 93 17.51 -14.02 1.75
N LEU A 94 17.22 -13.23 2.77
CA LEU A 94 15.87 -12.78 3.10
C LEU A 94 15.85 -11.28 3.38
N TYR A 95 15.08 -10.51 2.60
CA TYR A 95 14.74 -9.14 3.01
C TYR A 95 13.56 -9.19 3.97
N SER A 96 13.68 -8.51 5.10
CA SER A 96 12.59 -8.31 6.06
C SER A 96 12.25 -6.83 6.16
N LEU A 97 11.04 -6.48 5.70
CA LEU A 97 10.45 -5.17 5.81
C LEU A 97 9.46 -5.17 6.99
N GLU A 98 9.80 -4.43 8.03
CA GLU A 98 8.98 -4.19 9.20
C GLU A 98 8.29 -2.83 9.03
N LEU A 99 6.97 -2.83 8.93
CA LEU A 99 6.14 -1.64 8.75
C LEU A 99 5.32 -1.39 10.01
N ALA A 100 5.52 -0.25 10.64
CA ALA A 100 4.64 0.21 11.70
C ALA A 100 3.46 0.99 11.10
N THR A 101 2.25 0.78 11.61
CA THR A 101 1.04 1.44 11.13
C THR A 101 0.26 2.16 12.23
N CYS A 102 -0.34 3.29 11.86
CA CYS A 102 -1.34 4.01 12.63
C CYS A 102 -2.71 3.72 12.01
N CYS A 103 -3.64 3.15 12.78
CA CYS A 103 -4.98 2.81 12.31
C CYS A 103 -6.02 3.70 12.98
N ARG A 104 -7.05 4.09 12.22
CA ARG A 104 -8.14 4.93 12.73
C ARG A 104 -8.90 4.22 13.85
N VAL A 105 -9.30 4.98 14.87
CA VAL A 105 -10.10 4.52 16.02
C VAL A 105 -11.57 4.89 15.86
#